data_AF-A0A973AGE4-F1
#
_entry.id   AF-A0A973AGE4-F1
#
_cell.length_a   1.000
_cell.length_b   1.000
_cell.length_c   1.000
_cell.angle_alpha   90.00
_cell.angle_beta   90.00
_cell.angle_gamma   90.00
#
_symmetry.space_group_name_H-M   'P 1'
#
loop_
_entity.id
_entity.type
_entity.pdbx_description
1 polymer ?
#
loop_
_entity_poly.entity_id
_entity_poly.type
_entity_poly.pdbx_seq_one_letter_code
_entity_poly.pdbx_strand_id
1 'polypeptide(L)' 'SSASGREAWHGMKAAFCRCGASNNKPFCDGQHKKIGFKSD' A
#
# COMPACT_ATOMS: atom_id res chain seq x y z
N SER A 1 -23.67 -27.85 2.81
CA SER A 1 -22.70 -27.39 3.83
C SER A 1 -22.21 -26.00 3.47
N SER A 2 -22.74 -24.97 4.14
CA SER A 2 -22.39 -23.57 3.89
C SER A 2 -21.17 -23.21 4.72
N ALA A 3 -19.98 -23.19 4.12
CA ALA A 3 -18.77 -22.70 4.77
C ALA A 3 -18.76 -21.17 4.73
N SER A 4 -19.42 -20.53 5.70
CA SER A 4 -19.27 -19.09 5.93
C SER A 4 -17.89 -18.84 6.54
N GLY A 5 -16.88 -18.68 5.69
CA GLY A 5 -15.54 -18.28 6.08
C GLY A 5 -15.55 -16.89 6.70
N ARG A 6 -15.35 -16.84 8.01
CA ARG A 6 -15.18 -15.61 8.79
C ARG A 6 -13.83 -15.00 8.44
N GLU A 7 -13.86 -13.79 7.86
CA GLU A 7 -12.69 -13.07 7.39
C GLU A 7 -11.70 -12.86 8.54
N ALA A 8 -10.52 -13.46 8.42
CA ALA A 8 -9.44 -13.31 9.37
C ALA A 8 -8.71 -11.99 9.08
N TRP A 9 -8.90 -11.01 9.97
CA TRP A 9 -8.12 -9.76 10.09
C TRP A 9 -8.21 -8.77 8.92
N HIS A 10 -8.94 -7.67 9.14
CA HIS A 10 -8.87 -6.47 8.30
C HIS A 10 -7.82 -5.49 8.87
N GLY A 11 -6.54 -5.73 8.57
CA GLY A 11 -5.48 -4.77 8.86
C GLY A 11 -5.43 -3.67 7.80
N MET A 12 -5.10 -2.43 8.20
CA MET A 12 -4.86 -1.34 7.25
C MET A 12 -3.66 -1.71 6.36
N LYS A 13 -3.88 -1.80 5.05
CA LYS A 13 -2.82 -2.08 4.09
C LYS A 13 -1.92 -0.85 3.97
N ALA A 14 -0.71 -0.94 4.49
CA ALA A 14 0.35 0.05 4.32
C ALA A 14 1.41 -0.46 3.34
N ALA A 15 1.94 0.43 2.51
CA ALA A 15 3.02 0.13 1.57
C ALA A 15 4.22 1.04 1.86
N PHE A 16 5.43 0.53 1.68
CA PHE A 16 6.65 1.34 1.83
C PHE A 16 6.91 2.22 0.62
N CYS A 17 7.41 3.43 0.86
CA CYS A 17 7.86 4.34 -0.18
C CYS A 17 9.21 3.87 -0.73
N ARG A 18 9.24 3.50 -2.01
CA ARG A 18 10.47 3.24 -2.77
C ARG A 18 10.86 4.36 -3.73
N CYS A 19 9.95 5.30 -3.99
CA CYS A 19 10.14 6.38 -4.97
C CYS A 19 10.88 7.62 -4.43
N GLY A 20 11.16 7.69 -3.12
CA GLY A 20 11.77 8.85 -2.46
C GLY A 20 10.86 10.08 -2.26
N ALA A 21 9.81 10.24 -3.08
CA ALA A 21 8.97 11.45 -3.09
C ALA A 21 7.81 11.49 -2.08
N SER A 22 7.64 10.46 -1.24
CA SER A 22 6.55 10.45 -0.24
C SER A 22 6.76 11.52 0.83
N ASN A 23 5.69 12.20 1.23
CA ASN A 23 5.69 13.10 2.39
C ASN A 23 5.43 12.34 3.70
N ASN A 24 4.93 11.11 3.62
CA ASN A 24 4.60 10.26 4.78
C ASN A 24 5.60 9.10 4.93
N LYS A 25 6.91 9.41 4.89
CA LYS A 25 7.97 8.39 4.99
C LYS A 25 7.89 7.65 6.36
N PRO A 26 8.16 6.34 6.41
CA PRO A 26 8.64 5.47 5.34
C PRO A 26 7.53 4.92 4.41
N PHE A 27 6.28 5.35 4.59
CA PHE A 27 5.12 4.84 3.86
C PHE A 27 4.85 5.58 2.55
N CYS A 28 4.14 4.92 1.65
CA CYS A 28 3.73 5.44 0.36
C CYS A 28 2.46 6.30 0.48
N ASP A 29 2.57 7.56 0.06
CA ASP A 29 1.45 8.52 0.01
C ASP A 29 0.95 8.79 -1.43
N GLY A 30 1.29 7.93 -2.39
CA GLY A 30 0.86 8.05 -3.79
C GLY A 30 1.66 9.06 -4.64
N GLN A 31 2.60 9.80 -4.05
CA GLN A 31 3.50 10.72 -4.75
C GLN A 31 4.27 10.07 -5.91
N HIS A 32 4.52 8.75 -5.86
CA HIS A 32 5.14 7.98 -6.94
C HIS A 32 4.42 8.14 -8.28
N LYS A 33 3.08 8.30 -8.27
CA LYS A 33 2.28 8.50 -9.49
C LYS A 33 2.54 9.89 -10.09
N LYS A 34 2.66 10.91 -9.25
CA LYS A 34 2.86 12.30 -9.69
C LYS A 34 4.22 12.50 -10.33
N ILE A 35 5.24 11.80 -9.85
CA ILE A 35 6.61 11.87 -10.40
C ILE A 35 6.89 10.82 -11.47
N GLY A 36 5.89 10.01 -11.87
CA GLY A 36 6.06 8.97 -12.89
C GLY A 36 7.03 7.85 -12.50
N PHE A 37 7.25 7.60 -11.21
CA PHE A 37 8.12 6.52 -10.74
C PHE A 37 7.48 5.17 -11.05
N LYS A 38 8.21 4.33 -11.77
CA LYS A 38 7.84 2.94 -12.09
C LYS A 38 8.90 2.02 -11.50
N SER A 39 8.47 0.99 -10.77
CA SER A 39 9.34 -0.14 -10.46
C SER A 39 9.20 -1.13 -11.60
N ASP A 40 10.28 -1.31 -12.36
CA ASP A 40 10.53 -2.52 -13.15
C ASP A 40 10.56 -3.74 -12.21
#